data_AF-A0A9P1HCR4-F1
#
_entry.id   AF-A0A9P1HCR4-F1
#
_cell.length_a   1.000
_cell.length_b   1.000
_cell.length_c   1.000
_cell.angle_alpha   90.00
_cell.angle_beta   90.00
_cell.angle_gamma   90.00
#
_symmetry.space_group_name_H-M   'P 1'
#
loop_
_entity.id
_entity.type
_entity.pdbx_description
1 polymer ?
#
loop_
_entity_poly.entity_id
_entity_poly.type
_entity_poly.pdbx_seq_one_letter_code
_entity_poly.pdbx_strand_id
1 'polypeptide(L)'
;MEIPATIRPVAALVGWTFAMELWIWKADNYNHLHEAPTRFYAVAVSLAVIQATTQLKSSGVEGKLAWAYVGIRIVHSLVQSLTNKIPVRFGLYALSEVTLLGLFGKLVAALL
;
A
#
# COMPACT_ATOMS: atom_id res chain seq x y z
N MET A 1 8.87 6.12 21.99
CA MET A 1 9.11 6.03 20.54
C MET A 1 7.75 5.94 19.87
N GLU A 2 7.27 6.99 19.22
CA GLU A 2 6.00 6.93 18.49
C GLU A 2 6.23 6.15 17.18
N ILE A 3 5.32 5.23 16.85
CA ILE A 3 5.39 4.47 15.60
C ILE A 3 5.03 5.41 14.44
N PRO A 4 5.87 5.54 13.40
CA PRO A 4 5.55 6.41 12.26
C PRO A 4 4.23 6.02 11.60
N ALA A 5 3.44 7.03 11.19
CA ALA A 5 2.09 6.82 10.66
C ALA A 5 2.03 5.95 9.39
N THR A 6 3.16 5.78 8.69
CA THR A 6 3.29 4.93 7.50
C THR A 6 3.49 3.45 7.80
N ILE A 7 3.87 3.06 9.03
CA ILE A 7 4.15 1.66 9.39
C ILE A 7 2.87 0.84 9.62
N ARG A 8 1.84 1.43 10.25
CA ARG A 8 0.57 0.73 10.50
C ARG A 8 -0.13 0.28 9.20
N PRO A 9 -0.19 1.11 8.14
CA PRO A 9 -0.64 0.69 6.82
C PRO A 9 0.16 -0.49 6.24
N VAL A 10 1.50 -0.51 6.41
CA VAL A 10 2.33 -1.63 5.94
C VAL A 10 1.92 -2.93 6.60
N ALA A 11 1.80 -2.94 7.94
CA ALA A 11 1.35 -4.12 8.67
C ALA A 11 -0.07 -4.57 8.25
N ALA A 12 -0.98 -3.62 8.04
CA ALA A 12 -2.34 -3.91 7.61
C ALA A 12 -2.38 -4.53 6.20
N LEU A 13 -1.58 -4.00 5.26
CA LEU A 13 -1.50 -4.58 3.91
C LEU A 13 -0.90 -5.98 3.94
N VAL A 14 0.19 -6.18 4.69
CA VAL A 14 0.81 -7.49 4.87
C VAL A 14 -0.20 -8.49 5.42
N GLY A 15 -0.88 -8.15 6.51
CA GLY A 15 -1.91 -8.99 7.13
C GLY A 15 -3.07 -9.30 6.18
N TRP A 16 -3.48 -8.33 5.35
CA TRP A 16 -4.48 -8.56 4.32
C TRP A 16 -4.00 -9.56 3.24
N THR A 17 -2.76 -9.45 2.79
CA THR A 17 -2.18 -10.42 1.84
C THR A 17 -2.26 -11.84 2.40
N PHE A 18 -1.82 -12.06 3.64
CA PHE A 18 -1.92 -13.36 4.30
C PHE A 18 -3.37 -13.83 4.47
N ALA A 19 -4.30 -12.93 4.82
CA ALA A 19 -5.72 -13.28 4.91
C ALA A 19 -6.28 -13.73 3.56
N MET A 20 -5.89 -13.06 2.47
CA MET A 20 -6.28 -13.44 1.11
C MET A 20 -5.66 -14.76 0.67
N GLU A 21 -4.44 -15.09 1.13
CA GLU A 21 -3.83 -16.41 0.91
C GLU A 21 -4.62 -17.53 1.61
N LEU A 22 -5.10 -17.30 2.83
CA LEU A 22 -5.96 -18.23 3.56
C LEU A 22 -7.37 -18.34 2.97
N TRP A 23 -7.82 -17.33 2.21
CA TRP A 23 -9.15 -17.26 1.60
C TRP A 23 -9.29 -18.12 0.32
N ILE A 24 -8.30 -18.94 -0.04
CA ILE A 24 -8.31 -19.71 -1.30
C ILE A 24 -8.67 -21.18 -1.07
N TRP A 25 -9.96 -21.52 -1.24
CA TRP A 25 -10.44 -22.88 -1.52
C TRP A 25 -10.64 -23.14 -3.02
N LYS A 26 -10.05 -22.32 -3.91
CA LYS A 26 -9.98 -22.57 -5.35
C LYS A 26 -8.72 -21.91 -5.90
N ALA A 27 -7.64 -22.69 -5.92
CA ALA A 27 -6.36 -22.34 -6.52
C ALA A 27 -6.58 -22.03 -8.01
N ASP A 28 -6.33 -20.79 -8.43
CA ASP A 28 -6.02 -20.38 -9.81
C ASP A 28 -5.57 -18.90 -9.91
N ASN A 29 -4.92 -18.34 -8.88
CA ASN A 29 -4.41 -16.95 -8.97
C ASN A 29 -3.12 -16.72 -8.17
N TYR A 30 -2.10 -17.54 -8.44
CA TYR A 30 -0.77 -17.40 -7.81
C TYR A 30 0.17 -16.42 -8.52
N ASN A 31 -0.12 -15.97 -9.76
CA ASN A 31 0.91 -15.37 -10.61
C ASN A 31 0.94 -13.83 -10.75
N HIS A 32 0.07 -13.04 -10.08
CA HIS A 32 0.02 -11.57 -10.28
C HIS A 32 -0.05 -10.71 -9.00
N LEU A 33 0.02 -11.27 -7.79
CA LEU A 33 -0.27 -10.52 -6.56
C LEU A 33 0.94 -9.77 -5.95
N HIS A 34 2.17 -10.14 -6.31
CA HIS A 34 3.38 -9.74 -5.58
C HIS A 34 4.14 -8.52 -6.14
N GLU A 35 3.87 -8.05 -7.36
CA GLU A 35 4.69 -6.96 -7.93
C GLU A 35 4.33 -5.55 -7.43
N ALA A 36 3.04 -5.27 -7.22
CA ALA A 36 2.60 -3.94 -6.77
C ALA A 36 2.88 -3.64 -5.28
N PRO A 37 2.74 -4.58 -4.32
CA PRO A 37 3.00 -4.30 -2.90
C PRO A 37 4.45 -3.90 -2.60
N THR A 38 5.41 -4.41 -3.36
CA THR A 38 6.85 -4.22 -3.10
C THR A 38 7.28 -2.75 -3.16
N ARG A 39 6.76 -1.97 -4.12
CA ARG A 39 7.08 -0.54 -4.24
C ARG A 39 6.54 0.27 -3.06
N PHE A 40 5.32 -0.05 -2.61
CA PHE A 40 4.73 0.60 -1.45
C PHE A 40 5.55 0.34 -0.18
N TYR A 41 5.99 -0.90 0.05
CA TYR A 41 6.83 -1.23 1.19
C TYR A 41 8.14 -0.45 1.18
N ALA A 42 8.82 -0.38 0.04
CA ALA A 42 10.05 0.41 -0.10
C ALA A 42 9.81 1.87 0.29
N VAL A 43 8.80 2.53 -0.29
CA VAL A 43 8.54 3.95 -0.04
C VAL A 43 8.10 4.22 1.40
N ALA A 44 7.16 3.43 1.93
CA ALA A 44 6.58 3.66 3.25
C ALA A 44 7.59 3.42 4.38
N VAL A 45 8.45 2.40 4.25
CA VAL A 45 9.52 2.09 5.21
C VAL A 45 10.64 3.11 5.12
N SER A 46 11.07 3.51 3.92
CA SER A 46 12.09 4.56 3.77
C SER A 46 11.63 5.88 4.43
N LEU A 47 10.38 6.29 4.20
CA LEU A 47 9.80 7.45 4.87
C LEU A 47 9.80 7.32 6.39
N ALA A 48 9.46 6.14 6.92
CA ALA A 48 9.44 5.89 8.36
C ALA A 48 10.85 5.98 8.97
N VAL A 49 11.86 5.42 8.29
CA VAL A 49 13.26 5.49 8.73
C VAL A 49 13.75 6.93 8.73
N ILE A 50 13.54 7.68 7.64
CA ILE A 50 13.97 9.08 7.55
C ILE A 50 13.35 9.91 8.67
N GLN A 51 12.03 9.81 8.90
CA GLN A 51 11.37 10.55 9.97
C GLN A 51 11.93 10.19 11.35
N ALA A 52 12.28 8.91 11.58
CA ALA A 52 12.85 8.46 12.84
C ALA A 52 14.31 8.93 13.05
N THR A 53 15.11 9.05 11.98
CA THR A 53 16.55 9.36 12.09
C THR A 53 16.88 10.84 11.93
N THR A 54 16.06 11.61 11.22
CA THR A 54 16.36 13.01 10.86
C THR A 54 15.56 14.06 11.65
N GLN A 55 14.71 13.64 12.61
CA GLN A 55 13.76 14.52 13.32
C GLN A 55 12.78 15.27 12.39
N LEU A 56 12.67 14.85 11.12
CA LEU A 56 11.75 15.45 10.16
C LEU A 56 10.31 15.19 10.62
N LYS A 57 9.57 16.26 10.93
CA LYS A 57 8.17 16.14 11.35
C LYS A 57 7.30 15.62 10.21
N SER A 58 6.48 14.62 10.52
CA SER A 58 5.41 14.17 9.65
C SER A 58 4.38 15.28 9.44
N SER A 59 3.96 15.47 8.19
CA SER A 59 2.81 16.34 7.88
C SER A 59 1.46 15.67 8.15
N GLY A 60 1.46 14.37 8.47
CA GLY A 60 0.26 13.53 8.60
C GLY A 60 -0.35 13.12 7.25
N VAL A 61 0.04 13.76 6.15
CA VAL A 61 -0.41 13.44 4.79
C VAL A 61 0.14 12.08 4.35
N GLU A 62 1.35 11.72 4.78
CA GLU A 62 2.00 10.45 4.43
C GLU A 62 1.16 9.26 4.94
N GLY A 63 0.68 9.34 6.18
CA GLY A 63 -0.18 8.33 6.77
C GLY A 63 -1.54 8.22 6.06
N LYS A 64 -2.15 9.35 5.69
CA LYS A 64 -3.42 9.37 4.93
C LYS A 64 -3.28 8.72 3.55
N LEU A 65 -2.23 9.07 2.81
CA LEU A 65 -1.93 8.47 1.50
C LEU A 65 -1.66 6.96 1.62
N ALA A 66 -0.93 6.55 2.66
CA ALA A 66 -0.64 5.14 2.91
C ALA A 66 -1.91 4.34 3.23
N TRP A 67 -2.81 4.84 4.08
CA TRP A 67 -4.09 4.18 4.32
C TRP A 67 -5.00 4.16 3.10
N ALA A 68 -5.03 5.23 2.30
CA ALA A 68 -5.76 5.26 1.05
C ALA A 68 -5.25 4.17 0.08
N TYR A 69 -3.93 4.05 -0.08
CA TYR A 69 -3.31 2.97 -0.87
C TYR A 69 -3.79 1.60 -0.38
N VAL A 70 -3.67 1.30 0.92
CA VAL A 70 -4.07 0.01 1.50
C VAL A 70 -5.56 -0.28 1.26
N GLY A 71 -6.44 0.69 1.54
CA GLY A 71 -7.88 0.53 1.34
C GLY A 71 -8.23 0.23 -0.12
N ILE A 72 -7.64 0.96 -1.07
CA ILE A 72 -7.87 0.72 -2.50
C ILE A 72 -7.38 -0.67 -2.92
N ARG A 73 -6.22 -1.12 -2.42
CA ARG A 73 -5.67 -2.45 -2.72
C ARG A 73 -6.54 -3.58 -2.17
N ILE A 74 -7.08 -3.41 -0.96
CA ILE A 74 -8.07 -4.33 -0.37
C ILE A 74 -9.29 -4.44 -1.29
N VAL A 75 -9.90 -3.30 -1.64
CA VAL A 75 -11.08 -3.28 -2.53
C VAL A 75 -10.77 -3.87 -3.91
N HIS A 76 -9.60 -3.59 -4.47
CA HIS A 76 -9.15 -4.15 -5.74
C HIS A 76 -9.11 -5.70 -5.69
N SER A 77 -8.51 -6.27 -4.64
CA SER A 77 -8.47 -7.73 -4.45
C SER A 77 -9.86 -8.34 -4.23
N LEU A 78 -10.73 -7.67 -3.48
CA LEU A 78 -12.12 -8.12 -3.29
C LEU A 78 -12.89 -8.11 -4.61
N VAL A 79 -12.79 -7.05 -5.41
CA VAL A 79 -13.45 -6.98 -6.73
C VAL A 79 -12.96 -8.11 -7.63
N GLN A 80 -11.65 -8.39 -7.63
CA GLN A 80 -11.06 -9.49 -8.38
C GLN A 80 -11.60 -10.86 -7.93
N SER A 81 -11.64 -11.13 -6.63
CA SER A 81 -12.07 -12.42 -6.07
C SER A 81 -13.58 -12.63 -6.09
N LEU A 82 -14.39 -11.56 -6.07
CA LEU A 82 -15.85 -11.66 -5.99
C LEU A 82 -16.55 -11.53 -7.35
N THR A 83 -16.14 -10.55 -8.18
CA THR A 83 -16.91 -10.18 -9.39
C THR A 83 -16.08 -10.17 -10.67
N ASN A 84 -14.75 -10.06 -10.57
CA ASN A 84 -13.80 -10.14 -11.67
C ASN A 84 -14.03 -9.14 -12.83
N LYS A 85 -14.72 -8.00 -12.59
CA LYS A 85 -14.99 -6.98 -13.63
C LYS A 85 -13.73 -6.19 -13.99
N ILE A 86 -13.22 -6.39 -15.21
CA ILE A 86 -11.92 -5.83 -15.68
C ILE A 86 -11.83 -4.30 -15.56
N PRO A 87 -12.78 -3.50 -16.06
CA PRO A 87 -12.65 -2.04 -16.02
C PRO A 87 -12.57 -1.51 -14.58
N VAL A 88 -13.31 -2.13 -13.67
CA VAL A 88 -13.36 -1.73 -12.26
C VAL A 88 -12.03 -2.02 -11.57
N ARG A 89 -11.49 -3.24 -11.72
CA ARG A 89 -10.18 -3.56 -11.13
C ARG A 89 -9.08 -2.69 -11.71
N PHE A 90 -9.10 -2.41 -13.01
CA PHE A 90 -8.10 -1.55 -13.64
C PHE A 90 -8.16 -0.12 -13.07
N GLY A 91 -9.37 0.44 -12.93
CA GLY A 91 -9.56 1.75 -12.30
C GLY A 91 -9.05 1.79 -10.86
N LEU A 92 -9.34 0.75 -10.06
CA LEU A 92 -8.84 0.65 -8.68
C LEU A 92 -7.31 0.50 -8.64
N TYR A 93 -6.71 -0.26 -9.56
CA TYR A 93 -5.27 -0.37 -9.68
C TYR A 93 -4.63 0.99 -9.99
N ALA A 94 -5.12 1.69 -11.02
CA ALA A 94 -4.63 3.00 -11.40
C ALA A 94 -4.77 4.02 -10.25
N LEU A 95 -5.89 4.00 -9.52
CA LEU A 95 -6.10 4.85 -8.36
C LEU A 95 -5.10 4.54 -7.23
N SER A 96 -4.76 3.27 -7.01
CA SER A 96 -3.70 2.90 -6.05
C SER A 96 -2.31 3.38 -6.49
N GLU A 97 -2.00 3.38 -7.79
CA GLU A 97 -0.72 3.92 -8.26
C GLU A 97 -0.63 5.45 -8.08
N VAL A 98 -1.75 6.19 -8.19
CA VAL A 98 -1.78 7.63 -7.90
C VAL A 98 -1.46 7.93 -6.43
N THR A 99 -1.99 7.14 -5.49
CA THR A 99 -1.66 7.33 -4.06
C THR A 99 -0.21 6.96 -3.75
N LEU A 100 0.32 5.92 -4.40
CA LEU A 100 1.73 5.54 -4.31
C LEU A 100 2.65 6.62 -4.88
N LEU A 101 2.29 7.23 -6.01
CA LEU A 101 3.05 8.33 -6.60
C LEU A 101 3.11 9.55 -5.67
N GLY A 102 2.01 9.87 -4.99
CA GLY A 102 1.98 10.91 -3.95
C GLY A 102 2.93 10.62 -2.79
N LEU A 103 2.93 9.38 -2.28
CA LEU A 103 3.87 8.92 -1.26
C LEU A 103 5.32 8.99 -1.74
N PHE A 104 5.58 8.62 -2.99
CA PHE A 104 6.91 8.72 -3.57
C PHE A 104 7.38 10.18 -3.66
N GLY A 105 6.51 11.11 -4.08
CA GLY A 105 6.82 12.53 -4.04
C GLY A 105 7.16 13.03 -2.64
N LYS A 106 6.46 12.55 -1.61
CA LYS A 106 6.79 12.83 -0.20
C LYS A 106 8.17 12.28 0.20
N LEU A 107 8.53 11.09 -0.27
CA LEU A 107 9.86 10.52 -0.02
C LEU A 107 10.96 11.33 -0.69
N VAL A 108 10.79 11.71 -1.97
CA VAL A 108 11.75 12.55 -2.68
C VAL A 108 11.93 13.89 -1.97
N ALA A 109 10.85 14.52 -1.54
CA ALA A 109 10.91 15.77 -0.77
C ALA A 109 11.57 15.62 0.62
N ALA A 110 11.63 14.40 1.17
CA ALA A 110 12.31 14.13 2.43
C ALA A 110 13.82 13.86 2.25
N LEU A 111 14.27 13.64 1.01
CA LEU A 111 15.67 13.35 0.67
C LEU A 111 16.43 14.56 0.12
N LEU A 112 15.71 15.63 -0.23
CA LEU A 112 16.26 16.90 -0.74
C LEU A 112 16.24 17.95 0.36
#